data_AF-A0A4Z0PBN5-F1
#
_entry.id   AF-A0A4Z0PBN5-F1
#
_cell.length_a   1.000
_cell.length_b   1.000
_cell.length_c   1.000
_cell.angle_alpha   90.00
_cell.angle_beta   90.00
_cell.angle_gamma   90.00
#
_symmetry.space_group_name_H-M   'P 1'
#
loop_
_entity.id
_entity.type
_entity.pdbx_description
1 polymer ?
#
loop_
_entity_poly.entity_id
_entity_poly.type
_entity_poly.pdbx_seq_one_letter_code
_entity_poly.pdbx_strand_id
1 'polypeptide(L)'
;MFTKALQLFKVARVEQLVIGPGAGSEESVHKAIFTLPSRAGRQRYGMAQFWAVWCKQQQAGKLMKEINRLLDQLRRAYDGDAWSGPSLQATLAGITAAQAAAHPLVGAHSIWEIVLHLHTWLEIVRRRLETNTLLGPTDDENWPPVPAEPTEAAWQQTQQQLRQAHEQLLAAVAGLYDADLDRLPEPQPGYPASTPGSTYVLLHGLVQHNQYHTGQLALLRKAFA
;
A
#
# COMPACT_ATOMS: atom_id res chain seq x y z
N MET A 1 0.18 -26.51 33.42
CA MET A 1 0.04 -25.22 32.69
C MET A 1 1.21 -24.26 32.95
N PHE A 2 1.83 -24.29 34.14
CA PHE A 2 2.99 -23.48 34.53
C PHE A 2 4.23 -23.64 33.62
N THR A 3 4.55 -24.86 33.18
CA THR A 3 5.71 -25.15 32.31
C THR A 3 5.57 -24.56 30.91
N LYS A 4 4.34 -24.44 30.39
CA LYS A 4 4.06 -23.79 29.09
C LYS A 4 4.17 -22.26 29.20
N ALA A 5 3.75 -21.68 30.32
CA ALA A 5 3.88 -20.24 30.56
C ALA A 5 5.36 -19.81 30.67
N LEU A 6 6.18 -20.54 31.43
CA LEU A 6 7.63 -20.29 31.51
C LEU A 6 8.38 -20.58 30.19
N GLN A 7 7.94 -21.57 29.40
CA GLN A 7 8.48 -21.78 28.05
C GLN A 7 8.17 -20.61 27.11
N LEU A 8 6.97 -20.01 27.20
CA LEU A 8 6.61 -18.81 26.42
C LEU A 8 7.47 -17.59 26.80
N PHE A 9 7.84 -17.44 28.08
CA PHE A 9 8.78 -16.39 28.51
C PHE A 9 10.18 -16.53 27.92
N LYS A 10 10.67 -17.77 27.71
CA LYS A 10 11.96 -18.04 27.06
C LYS A 10 11.93 -17.79 25.54
N VAL A 11 10.80 -18.04 24.87
CA VAL A 11 10.65 -17.84 23.41
C VAL A 11 10.52 -16.36 23.05
N ALA A 12 9.97 -15.52 23.92
CA ALA A 12 9.64 -14.14 23.60
C ALA A 12 10.78 -13.11 23.68
N ARG A 13 12.04 -13.50 23.98
CA ARG A 13 13.20 -12.58 24.21
C ARG A 13 12.79 -11.24 24.86
N VAL A 14 12.09 -11.32 25.99
CA VAL A 14 11.71 -10.10 26.71
C VAL A 14 12.90 -9.67 27.57
N GLU A 15 13.86 -8.97 26.97
CA GLU A 15 15.01 -8.36 27.68
C GLU A 15 14.58 -7.27 28.70
N GLN A 16 13.29 -6.94 28.78
CA GLN A 16 12.76 -5.87 29.63
C GLN A 16 11.92 -6.35 30.83
N LEU A 17 11.84 -7.67 31.09
CA LEU A 17 11.06 -8.19 32.21
C LEU A 17 11.90 -8.19 33.50
N VAL A 18 11.78 -7.14 34.32
CA VAL A 18 12.33 -7.14 35.69
C VAL A 18 11.33 -7.81 36.63
N ILE A 19 11.61 -9.05 37.01
CA ILE A 19 10.85 -9.77 38.04
C ILE A 19 11.39 -9.33 39.41
N GLY A 20 10.55 -8.73 40.25
CA GLY A 20 10.92 -8.36 41.62
C GLY A 20 11.13 -9.58 42.53
N PRO A 21 11.81 -9.44 43.68
CA PRO A 21 12.07 -10.55 44.59
C PRO A 21 10.76 -11.18 45.10
N GLY A 22 10.66 -12.52 45.04
CA GLY A 22 9.52 -13.30 45.53
C GLY A 22 8.89 -14.31 44.55
N ALA A 23 9.30 -14.35 43.27
CA ALA A 23 8.69 -15.21 42.25
C ALA A 23 9.18 -16.68 42.25
N GLY A 24 9.20 -17.33 43.42
CA GLY A 24 9.72 -18.70 43.59
C GLY A 24 8.68 -19.82 43.62
N SER A 25 7.39 -19.51 43.70
CA SER A 25 6.31 -20.53 43.83
C SER A 25 5.03 -20.13 43.11
N GLU A 26 4.17 -21.12 42.81
CA GLU A 26 2.89 -20.97 42.08
C GLU A 26 1.94 -19.94 42.72
N GLU A 27 1.98 -19.81 44.04
CA GLU A 27 1.20 -18.86 44.84
C GLU A 27 1.72 -17.41 44.73
N SER A 28 3.00 -17.23 44.39
CA SER A 28 3.67 -15.93 44.39
C SER A 28 3.48 -15.15 43.09
N VAL A 29 3.14 -15.82 41.99
CA VAL A 29 2.99 -15.19 40.66
C VAL A 29 1.75 -14.29 40.63
N HIS A 30 0.67 -14.65 41.33
CA HIS A 30 -0.53 -13.83 41.45
C HIS A 30 -0.28 -12.47 42.14
N LYS A 31 0.81 -12.34 42.90
CA LYS A 31 1.24 -11.12 43.58
C LYS A 31 2.36 -10.37 42.83
N ALA A 32 2.86 -10.91 41.73
CA ALA A 32 3.91 -10.26 40.94
C ALA A 32 3.36 -8.99 40.24
N ILE A 33 4.14 -7.90 40.34
CA ILE A 33 3.84 -6.62 39.71
C ILE A 33 4.68 -6.48 38.46
N PHE A 34 4.02 -6.32 37.33
CA PHE A 34 4.63 -6.16 36.01
C PHE A 34 4.65 -4.69 35.62
N THR A 35 5.67 -4.27 34.90
CA THR A 35 5.81 -2.88 34.49
C THR A 35 5.86 -2.79 32.97
N LEU A 36 5.01 -1.95 32.38
CA LEU A 36 5.01 -1.68 30.93
C LEU A 36 5.31 -0.20 30.65
N PRO A 37 6.04 0.13 29.57
CA PRO A 37 6.20 1.50 29.12
C PRO A 37 4.86 2.09 28.66
N SER A 38 4.63 3.37 28.95
CA SER A 38 3.48 4.14 28.45
C SER A 38 3.90 5.57 28.12
N ARG A 39 3.05 6.31 27.39
CA ARG A 39 3.28 7.73 27.05
C ARG A 39 3.44 8.64 28.28
N ALA A 40 2.98 8.21 29.46
CA ALA A 40 3.09 8.93 30.72
C ALA A 40 4.16 8.34 31.68
N GLY A 41 5.05 7.47 31.17
CA GLY A 41 6.07 6.77 31.97
C GLY A 41 5.75 5.28 32.20
N ARG A 42 6.41 4.65 33.18
CA ARG A 42 6.25 3.22 33.49
C ARG A 42 5.05 2.98 34.41
N GLN A 43 4.09 2.17 33.97
CA GLN A 43 2.91 1.81 34.78
C GLN A 43 2.99 0.37 35.29
N ARG A 44 2.49 0.16 36.51
CA ARG A 44 2.52 -1.11 37.24
C ARG A 44 1.17 -1.83 37.13
N TYR A 45 1.21 -3.13 36.86
CA TYR A 45 0.03 -3.97 36.65
C TYR A 45 0.15 -5.26 37.46
N GLY A 46 -0.94 -5.70 38.09
CA GLY A 46 -1.05 -7.07 38.57
C GLY A 46 -1.23 -8.05 37.42
N MET A 47 -0.93 -9.35 37.62
CA MET A 47 -0.95 -10.38 36.56
C MET A 47 -2.15 -10.33 35.61
N ALA A 48 -3.38 -10.24 36.12
CA ALA A 48 -4.59 -10.26 35.28
C ALA A 48 -4.72 -9.00 34.41
N GLN A 49 -4.38 -7.83 34.97
CA GLN A 49 -4.38 -6.57 34.24
C GLN A 49 -3.23 -6.50 33.25
N PHE A 50 -2.05 -6.99 33.63
CA PHE A 50 -0.91 -7.14 32.75
C PHE A 50 -1.28 -8.03 31.57
N TRP A 51 -1.89 -9.19 31.82
CA TRP A 51 -2.31 -10.10 30.75
C TRP A 51 -3.37 -9.47 29.85
N ALA A 52 -4.36 -8.76 30.39
CA ALA A 52 -5.37 -8.06 29.58
C ALA A 52 -4.77 -6.92 28.74
N VAL A 53 -3.88 -6.11 29.31
CA VAL A 53 -3.21 -5.00 28.62
C VAL A 53 -2.21 -5.53 27.61
N TRP A 54 -1.41 -6.54 27.96
CA TRP A 54 -0.47 -7.19 27.05
C TRP A 54 -1.22 -7.92 25.94
N CYS A 55 -2.33 -8.62 26.20
CA CYS A 55 -3.16 -9.19 25.13
C CYS A 55 -3.78 -8.12 24.23
N LYS A 56 -4.22 -6.97 24.78
CA LYS A 56 -4.71 -5.85 23.96
C LYS A 56 -3.60 -5.14 23.18
N GLN A 57 -2.41 -4.96 23.75
CA GLN A 57 -1.26 -4.36 23.08
C GLN A 57 -0.64 -5.31 22.06
N GLN A 58 -0.61 -6.60 22.38
CA GLN A 58 -0.31 -7.64 21.42
C GLN A 58 -1.36 -7.59 20.32
N GLN A 59 -2.68 -7.64 20.57
CA GLN A 59 -3.74 -7.52 19.54
C GLN A 59 -3.70 -6.21 18.73
N ALA A 60 -3.34 -5.08 19.32
CA ALA A 60 -3.19 -3.80 18.62
C ALA A 60 -1.88 -3.74 17.81
N GLY A 61 -0.82 -4.40 18.27
CA GLY A 61 0.41 -4.65 17.51
C GLY A 61 0.29 -5.83 16.53
N LYS A 62 -0.72 -6.70 16.73
CA LYS A 62 -1.13 -7.83 15.89
C LYS A 62 -2.01 -7.26 14.79
N LEU A 63 -1.32 -6.80 13.76
CA LEU A 63 -1.78 -6.60 12.39
C LEU A 63 -2.59 -5.32 12.10
N MET A 64 -1.88 -4.20 11.89
CA MET A 64 -2.04 -3.61 10.56
C MET A 64 -1.54 -4.68 9.59
N LYS A 65 -2.47 -5.42 8.98
CA LYS A 65 -2.17 -6.38 7.91
C LYS A 65 -1.29 -5.68 6.87
N GLU A 66 -0.34 -6.38 6.28
CA GLU A 66 0.53 -5.78 5.26
C GLU A 66 -0.30 -5.24 4.10
N ILE A 67 -1.41 -5.91 3.77
CA ILE A 67 -2.44 -5.39 2.86
C ILE A 67 -2.96 -4.00 3.25
N ASN A 68 -3.19 -3.73 4.54
CA ASN A 68 -3.67 -2.42 4.98
C ASN A 68 -2.60 -1.33 4.79
N ARG A 69 -1.31 -1.66 4.93
CA ARG A 69 -0.21 -0.72 4.68
C ARG A 69 -0.09 -0.41 3.20
N LEU A 70 -0.20 -1.43 2.34
CA LEU A 70 -0.21 -1.25 0.89
C LEU A 70 -1.41 -0.39 0.44
N LEU A 71 -2.61 -0.63 0.99
CA LEU A 71 -3.78 0.22 0.74
C LEU A 71 -3.57 1.67 1.16
N ASP A 72 -2.96 1.92 2.32
CA ASP A 72 -2.61 3.27 2.77
C ASP A 72 -1.62 3.95 1.81
N GLN A 73 -0.59 3.24 1.34
CA GLN A 73 0.35 3.78 0.36
C GLN A 73 -0.30 4.11 -0.98
N LEU A 74 -1.17 3.22 -1.50
CA LEU A 74 -1.90 3.45 -2.75
C LEU A 74 -2.82 4.67 -2.66
N ARG A 75 -3.54 4.83 -1.55
CA ARG A 75 -4.41 6.00 -1.29
C ARG A 75 -3.62 7.29 -1.20
N ARG A 76 -2.56 7.31 -0.38
CA ARG A 76 -1.70 8.49 -0.23
C ARG A 76 -1.10 8.93 -1.56
N ALA A 77 -0.60 7.99 -2.36
CA ALA A 77 -0.05 8.30 -3.67
C ALA A 77 -1.09 8.89 -4.63
N TYR A 78 -2.35 8.47 -4.54
CA TYR A 78 -3.41 8.90 -5.44
C TYR A 78 -4.05 10.24 -5.06
N ASP A 79 -4.56 10.37 -3.83
CA ASP A 79 -5.34 11.54 -3.39
C ASP A 79 -5.04 12.01 -1.96
N GLY A 80 -4.11 11.39 -1.25
CA GLY A 80 -3.75 11.75 0.13
C GLY A 80 -2.39 12.44 0.28
N ASP A 81 -1.89 12.41 1.53
CA ASP A 81 -0.58 12.96 1.87
C ASP A 81 0.52 11.91 1.64
N ALA A 82 1.08 11.90 0.42
CA ALA A 82 2.25 11.11 0.08
C ALA A 82 3.55 11.77 0.58
N TRP A 83 4.49 10.96 1.04
CA TRP A 83 5.81 11.46 1.45
C TRP A 83 6.67 11.89 0.26
N SER A 84 6.48 11.28 -0.91
CA SER A 84 7.24 11.55 -2.14
C SER A 84 6.97 12.93 -2.76
N GLY A 85 5.96 13.66 -2.28
CA GLY A 85 5.51 14.93 -2.86
C GLY A 85 3.98 14.99 -2.95
N PRO A 86 3.44 15.92 -3.75
CA PRO A 86 2.00 15.98 -4.00
C PRO A 86 1.47 14.64 -4.54
N SER A 87 0.24 14.30 -4.18
CA SER A 87 -0.46 13.16 -4.76
C SER A 87 -0.75 13.36 -6.24
N LEU A 88 -1.14 12.28 -6.93
CA LEU A 88 -1.53 12.34 -8.33
C LEU A 88 -2.67 13.34 -8.57
N GLN A 89 -3.73 13.29 -7.76
CA GLN A 89 -4.87 14.21 -7.86
C GLN A 89 -4.45 15.66 -7.60
N ALA A 90 -3.61 15.91 -6.60
CA ALA A 90 -3.08 17.25 -6.34
C ALA A 90 -2.22 17.76 -7.51
N THR A 91 -1.46 16.87 -8.15
CA THR A 91 -0.62 17.19 -9.31
C THR A 91 -1.44 17.53 -10.56
N LEU A 92 -2.58 16.87 -10.77
CA LEU A 92 -3.47 17.09 -11.91
C LEU A 92 -4.45 18.27 -11.70
N ALA A 93 -4.63 18.74 -10.47
CA ALA A 93 -5.60 19.78 -10.15
C ALA A 93 -5.41 21.06 -10.98
N GLY A 94 -6.44 21.45 -11.73
CA GLY A 94 -6.45 22.67 -12.55
C GLY A 94 -5.70 22.58 -13.88
N ILE A 95 -5.20 21.40 -14.27
CA ILE A 95 -4.69 21.19 -15.63
C ILE A 95 -5.86 21.19 -16.61
N THR A 96 -5.80 22.05 -17.63
CA THR A 96 -6.79 22.09 -18.72
C THR A 96 -6.52 21.02 -19.77
N ALA A 97 -7.51 20.66 -20.58
CA ALA A 97 -7.32 19.74 -21.70
C ALA A 97 -6.19 20.16 -22.66
N ALA A 98 -6.05 21.46 -22.94
CA ALA A 98 -5.00 21.98 -23.80
C ALA A 98 -3.60 21.78 -23.19
N GLN A 99 -3.45 21.99 -21.88
CA GLN A 99 -2.20 21.70 -21.17
C GLN A 99 -1.95 20.20 -21.07
N ALA A 100 -3.00 19.39 -20.86
CA ALA A 100 -2.89 17.95 -20.75
C ALA A 100 -2.39 17.32 -22.06
N ALA A 101 -2.89 17.79 -23.20
CA ALA A 101 -2.54 17.31 -24.53
C ALA A 101 -1.22 17.87 -25.09
N ALA A 102 -0.62 18.88 -24.44
CA ALA A 102 0.60 19.51 -24.93
C ALA A 102 1.84 18.65 -24.66
N HIS A 103 2.84 18.77 -25.55
CA HIS A 103 4.17 18.16 -25.41
C HIS A 103 5.24 19.25 -25.19
N PRO A 104 5.33 19.85 -23.99
CA PRO A 104 6.27 20.93 -23.72
C PRO A 104 7.74 20.47 -23.71
N LEU A 105 7.98 19.16 -23.56
CA LEU A 105 9.29 18.54 -23.61
C LEU A 105 9.35 17.55 -24.78
N VAL A 106 10.26 17.80 -25.72
CA VAL A 106 10.45 16.95 -26.90
C VAL A 106 10.86 15.54 -26.49
N GLY A 107 10.17 14.54 -27.03
CA GLY A 107 10.42 13.13 -26.77
C GLY A 107 9.85 12.60 -25.45
N ALA A 108 9.19 13.44 -24.65
CA ALA A 108 8.44 13.00 -23.48
C ALA A 108 6.96 12.80 -23.82
N HIS A 109 6.30 11.92 -23.07
CA HIS A 109 4.86 11.78 -23.12
C HIS A 109 4.16 13.05 -22.59
N SER A 110 2.98 13.34 -23.14
CA SER A 110 2.11 14.40 -22.61
C SER A 110 1.52 14.00 -21.25
N ILE A 111 0.95 14.97 -20.53
CA ILE A 111 0.24 14.71 -19.27
C ILE A 111 -0.93 13.74 -19.52
N TRP A 112 -1.67 13.91 -20.61
CA TRP A 112 -2.82 13.08 -20.93
C TRP A 112 -2.40 11.64 -21.25
N GLU A 113 -1.32 11.45 -22.02
CA GLU A 113 -0.75 10.12 -22.30
C GLU A 113 -0.33 9.40 -21.02
N ILE A 114 0.32 10.09 -20.09
CA ILE A 114 0.73 9.50 -18.80
C ILE A 114 -0.49 9.11 -17.96
N VAL A 115 -1.57 9.91 -17.97
CA VAL A 115 -2.80 9.56 -17.25
C VAL A 115 -3.50 8.34 -17.84
N LEU A 116 -3.53 8.22 -19.18
CA LEU A 116 -4.05 7.04 -19.86
C LEU A 116 -3.20 5.79 -19.56
N HIS A 117 -1.88 5.94 -19.56
CA HIS A 117 -0.94 4.88 -19.17
C HIS A 117 -1.15 4.40 -17.73
N LEU A 118 -1.30 5.33 -16.78
CA LEU A 118 -1.63 5.00 -15.40
C LEU A 118 -2.94 4.22 -15.33
N HIS A 119 -3.99 4.66 -16.01
CA HIS A 119 -5.26 3.96 -16.07
C HIS A 119 -5.10 2.52 -16.59
N THR A 120 -4.37 2.31 -17.71
CA THR A 120 -4.07 0.96 -18.22
C THR A 120 -3.43 0.08 -17.15
N TRP A 121 -2.40 0.58 -16.45
CA TRP A 121 -1.71 -0.23 -15.46
C TRP A 121 -2.54 -0.53 -14.21
N LEU A 122 -3.42 0.38 -13.77
CA LEU A 122 -4.37 0.06 -12.70
C LEU A 122 -5.30 -1.09 -13.11
N GLU A 123 -5.83 -1.07 -14.33
CA GLU A 123 -6.70 -2.13 -14.85
C GLU A 123 -5.97 -3.47 -15.04
N ILE A 124 -4.75 -3.45 -15.58
CA ILE A 124 -3.93 -4.64 -15.72
C ILE A 124 -3.62 -5.26 -14.36
N VAL A 125 -3.20 -4.47 -13.38
CA VAL A 125 -2.92 -4.99 -12.04
C VAL A 125 -4.19 -5.54 -11.41
N ARG A 126 -5.32 -4.82 -11.48
CA ARG A 126 -6.61 -5.29 -10.96
C ARG A 126 -6.98 -6.67 -11.56
N ARG A 127 -6.90 -6.80 -12.88
CA ARG A 127 -7.16 -8.08 -13.59
C ARG A 127 -6.21 -9.20 -13.14
N ARG A 128 -4.91 -8.90 -12.96
CA ARG A 128 -3.94 -9.88 -12.43
C ARG A 128 -4.35 -10.38 -11.03
N LEU A 129 -4.82 -9.49 -10.15
CA LEU A 129 -5.25 -9.86 -8.80
C LEU A 129 -6.49 -10.76 -8.83
N GLU A 130 -7.45 -10.45 -9.71
CA GLU A 130 -8.72 -11.16 -9.86
C GLU A 130 -8.57 -12.53 -10.51
N THR A 131 -7.77 -12.64 -11.56
CA THR A 131 -7.62 -13.89 -12.32
C THR A 131 -6.44 -14.74 -11.89
N ASN A 132 -5.53 -14.18 -11.08
CA ASN A 132 -4.22 -14.77 -10.76
C ASN A 132 -3.40 -15.16 -11.99
N THR A 133 -3.53 -14.41 -13.09
CA THR A 133 -2.84 -14.69 -14.36
C THR A 133 -1.83 -13.59 -14.66
N LEU A 134 -0.68 -13.96 -15.21
CA LEU A 134 0.31 -13.01 -15.73
C LEU A 134 -0.18 -12.44 -17.07
N LEU A 135 -0.92 -11.33 -16.99
CA LEU A 135 -1.44 -10.58 -18.12
C LEU A 135 -0.64 -9.30 -18.30
N GLY A 136 -0.54 -8.73 -19.48
CA GLY A 136 -0.18 -7.31 -19.58
C GLY A 136 -0.59 -6.70 -20.91
N PRO A 137 -0.39 -5.38 -21.04
CA PRO A 137 -0.90 -4.67 -22.20
C PRO A 137 -0.09 -5.02 -23.44
N THR A 138 -0.73 -5.00 -24.61
CA THR A 138 -0.03 -4.79 -25.88
C THR A 138 0.61 -3.39 -25.90
N ASP A 139 1.49 -3.10 -26.87
CA ASP A 139 2.12 -1.78 -26.96
C ASP A 139 1.08 -0.64 -27.10
N ASP A 140 0.05 -0.87 -27.92
CA ASP A 140 -1.06 0.08 -28.13
C ASP A 140 -1.95 0.24 -26.87
N GLU A 141 -2.14 -0.83 -26.11
CA GLU A 141 -2.86 -0.77 -24.83
C GLU A 141 -2.03 -0.07 -23.74
N ASN A 142 -0.69 -0.23 -23.79
CA ASN A 142 0.22 0.31 -22.79
C ASN A 142 0.25 1.85 -22.84
N TRP A 143 0.20 2.42 -24.05
CA TRP A 143 0.12 3.86 -24.27
C TRP A 143 -1.06 4.18 -25.20
N PRO A 144 -2.30 4.18 -24.68
CA PRO A 144 -3.47 4.49 -25.48
C PRO A 144 -3.36 5.89 -26.09
N PRO A 145 -3.85 6.10 -27.33
CA PRO A 145 -3.81 7.41 -27.94
C PRO A 145 -4.71 8.39 -27.18
N VAL A 146 -4.26 9.64 -27.09
CA VAL A 146 -5.11 10.75 -26.65
C VAL A 146 -6.30 10.87 -27.61
N PRO A 147 -7.52 11.20 -27.12
CA PRO A 147 -8.67 11.41 -28.00
C PRO A 147 -8.37 12.41 -29.12
N ALA A 148 -8.81 12.09 -30.34
CA ALA A 148 -8.61 12.95 -31.51
C ALA A 148 -9.17 14.37 -31.32
N GLU A 149 -10.22 14.50 -30.49
CA GLU A 149 -10.77 15.77 -30.04
C GLU A 149 -10.44 15.97 -28.54
N PRO A 150 -9.32 16.63 -28.21
CA PRO A 150 -8.87 16.84 -26.82
C PRO A 150 -9.66 17.98 -26.16
N THR A 151 -10.96 17.75 -25.95
CA THR A 151 -11.86 18.71 -25.30
C THR A 151 -11.77 18.63 -23.78
N GLU A 152 -12.21 19.67 -23.08
CA GLU A 152 -12.30 19.64 -21.62
C GLU A 152 -13.22 18.52 -21.12
N ALA A 153 -14.31 18.22 -21.83
CA ALA A 153 -15.19 17.12 -21.47
C ALA A 153 -14.48 15.75 -21.57
N ALA A 154 -13.72 15.52 -22.64
CA ALA A 154 -12.93 14.30 -22.81
C ALA A 154 -11.85 14.19 -21.71
N TRP A 155 -11.22 15.31 -21.34
CA TRP A 155 -10.22 15.31 -20.28
C TRP A 155 -10.81 14.97 -18.92
N GLN A 156 -11.94 15.58 -18.55
CA GLN A 156 -12.65 15.25 -17.32
C GLN A 156 -13.11 13.79 -17.30
N GLN A 157 -13.56 13.26 -18.44
CA GLN A 157 -13.91 11.84 -18.57
C GLN A 157 -12.69 10.93 -18.34
N THR A 158 -11.53 11.24 -18.91
CA THR A 158 -10.29 10.47 -18.66
C THR A 158 -9.91 10.48 -17.18
N GLN A 159 -9.98 11.63 -16.50
CA GLN A 159 -9.71 11.70 -15.06
C GLN A 159 -10.72 10.91 -14.23
N GLN A 160 -11.99 10.90 -14.63
CA GLN A 160 -13.03 10.09 -13.99
C GLN A 160 -12.79 8.60 -14.16
N GLN A 161 -12.39 8.15 -15.36
CA GLN A 161 -12.03 6.75 -15.62
C GLN A 161 -10.83 6.32 -14.78
N LEU A 162 -9.79 7.16 -14.70
CA LEU A 162 -8.64 6.90 -13.82
C LEU A 162 -9.06 6.74 -12.35
N ARG A 163 -9.97 7.59 -11.87
CA ARG A 163 -10.52 7.50 -10.50
C ARG A 163 -11.26 6.19 -10.27
N GLN A 164 -12.14 5.82 -11.19
CA GLN A 164 -12.89 4.57 -11.11
C GLN A 164 -11.96 3.35 -11.10
N ALA A 165 -10.96 3.32 -11.99
CA ALA A 165 -9.96 2.25 -12.01
C ALA A 165 -9.17 2.17 -10.69
N HIS A 166 -8.82 3.32 -10.09
CA HIS A 166 -8.16 3.36 -8.78
C HIS A 166 -9.05 2.79 -7.67
N GLU A 167 -10.32 3.19 -7.60
CA GLU A 167 -11.28 2.70 -6.60
C GLU A 167 -11.52 1.19 -6.73
N GLN A 168 -11.65 0.68 -7.97
CA GLN A 168 -11.81 -0.74 -8.25
C GLN A 168 -10.57 -1.54 -7.88
N LEU A 169 -9.37 -1.02 -8.16
CA LEU A 169 -8.13 -1.62 -7.69
C LEU A 169 -8.06 -1.68 -6.17
N LEU A 170 -8.37 -0.58 -5.46
CA LEU A 170 -8.37 -0.57 -4.00
C LEU A 170 -9.34 -1.61 -3.43
N ALA A 171 -10.52 -1.77 -4.05
CA ALA A 171 -11.48 -2.79 -3.66
C ALA A 171 -10.93 -4.22 -3.87
N ALA A 172 -10.27 -4.47 -5.00
CA ALA A 172 -9.62 -5.76 -5.26
C ALA A 172 -8.52 -6.06 -4.24
N VAL A 173 -7.66 -5.09 -3.93
CA VAL A 173 -6.59 -5.24 -2.92
C VAL A 173 -7.16 -5.44 -1.52
N ALA A 174 -8.25 -4.76 -1.17
CA ALA A 174 -8.92 -4.92 0.13
C ALA A 174 -9.57 -6.30 0.32
N GLY A 175 -9.84 -7.02 -0.77
CA GLY A 175 -10.33 -8.40 -0.73
C GLY A 175 -9.26 -9.45 -0.42
N LEU A 176 -7.97 -9.08 -0.42
CA LEU A 176 -6.85 -9.99 -0.20
C LEU A 176 -6.56 -10.21 1.30
N TYR A 177 -5.94 -11.35 1.58
CA TYR A 177 -5.30 -11.67 2.85
C TYR A 177 -3.78 -11.54 2.73
N ASP A 178 -3.06 -11.34 3.84
CA ASP A 178 -1.60 -11.28 3.82
C ASP A 178 -0.95 -12.56 3.26
N ALA A 179 -1.61 -13.71 3.39
CA ALA A 179 -1.14 -14.96 2.78
C ALA A 179 -1.15 -14.95 1.25
N ASP A 180 -2.00 -14.12 0.63
CA ASP A 180 -2.06 -13.97 -0.83
C ASP A 180 -0.88 -13.15 -1.37
N LEU A 181 -0.15 -12.42 -0.52
CA LEU A 181 0.98 -11.59 -0.93
C LEU A 181 2.13 -12.42 -1.51
N ASP A 182 2.30 -13.66 -1.07
CA ASP A 182 3.32 -14.59 -1.61
C ASP A 182 2.86 -15.33 -2.87
N ARG A 183 1.60 -15.15 -3.29
CA ARG A 183 1.04 -15.81 -4.48
C ARG A 183 1.75 -15.34 -5.74
N LEU A 184 2.22 -16.30 -6.53
CA LEU A 184 2.76 -16.08 -7.86
C LEU A 184 1.64 -16.20 -8.91
N PRO A 185 1.62 -15.32 -9.93
CA PRO A 185 0.65 -15.43 -11.01
C PRO A 185 0.95 -16.63 -11.91
N GLU A 186 -0.10 -17.24 -12.45
CA GLU A 186 0.04 -18.30 -13.45
C GLU A 186 0.55 -17.71 -14.79
N PRO A 187 1.57 -18.30 -15.42
CA PRO A 187 2.09 -17.80 -16.68
C PRO A 187 1.06 -18.00 -17.81
N GLN A 188 1.00 -17.04 -18.74
CA GLN A 188 0.17 -17.15 -19.94
C GLN A 188 1.04 -17.51 -21.17
N PRO A 189 0.65 -18.51 -21.98
CA PRO A 189 1.35 -18.83 -23.23
C PRO A 189 1.49 -17.60 -24.14
N GLY A 190 2.69 -17.37 -24.67
CA GLY A 190 2.97 -16.23 -25.55
C GLY A 190 3.20 -14.90 -24.82
N TYR A 191 3.05 -14.85 -23.50
CA TYR A 191 3.45 -13.69 -22.70
C TYR A 191 4.89 -13.91 -22.21
N PRO A 192 5.87 -13.10 -22.62
CA PRO A 192 7.22 -13.21 -22.07
C PRO A 192 7.11 -13.02 -20.56
N ALA A 193 7.84 -13.82 -19.78
CA ALA A 193 7.89 -13.67 -18.33
C ALA A 193 8.61 -12.36 -17.97
N SER A 194 7.95 -11.22 -18.21
CA SER A 194 8.29 -9.97 -17.57
C SER A 194 7.93 -10.16 -16.10
N THR A 195 8.88 -9.91 -15.22
CA THR A 195 8.67 -10.04 -13.78
C THR A 195 7.50 -9.15 -13.39
N PRO A 196 6.48 -9.72 -12.74
CA PRO A 196 6.36 -9.48 -11.32
C PRO A 196 6.70 -10.75 -10.59
N GLY A 197 7.31 -10.59 -9.42
CA GLY A 197 7.37 -11.66 -8.47
C GLY A 197 5.96 -11.93 -7.92
N SER A 198 5.90 -12.20 -6.63
CA SER A 198 4.64 -12.39 -5.93
C SER A 198 3.72 -11.16 -5.98
N THR A 199 2.47 -11.34 -5.57
CA THR A 199 1.49 -10.26 -5.41
C THR A 199 2.05 -9.10 -4.58
N TYR A 200 2.91 -9.39 -3.59
CA TYR A 200 3.68 -8.40 -2.83
C TYR A 200 4.53 -7.49 -3.72
N VAL A 201 5.36 -8.08 -4.59
CA VAL A 201 6.24 -7.34 -5.51
C VAL A 201 5.41 -6.52 -6.49
N LEU A 202 4.30 -7.07 -6.99
CA LEU A 202 3.39 -6.38 -7.90
C LEU A 202 2.79 -5.12 -7.26
N LEU A 203 2.26 -5.22 -6.04
CA LEU A 203 1.60 -4.09 -5.36
C LEU A 203 2.61 -3.01 -4.95
N HIS A 204 3.78 -3.39 -4.45
CA HIS A 204 4.86 -2.43 -4.21
C HIS A 204 5.33 -1.75 -5.48
N GLY A 205 5.51 -2.52 -6.56
CA GLY A 205 5.88 -2.00 -7.87
C GLY A 205 4.85 -1.00 -8.40
N LEU A 206 3.56 -1.26 -8.18
CA LEU A 206 2.51 -0.33 -8.60
C LEU A 206 2.55 1.00 -7.83
N VAL A 207 2.79 0.96 -6.51
CA VAL A 207 2.97 2.20 -5.71
C VAL A 207 4.13 3.01 -6.28
N GLN A 208 5.28 2.37 -6.52
CA GLN A 208 6.48 3.02 -7.06
C GLN A 208 6.26 3.56 -8.46
N HIS A 209 5.61 2.79 -9.33
CA HIS A 209 5.24 3.17 -10.70
C HIS A 209 4.37 4.42 -10.71
N ASN A 210 3.31 4.44 -9.90
CA ASN A 210 2.39 5.59 -9.84
C ASN A 210 3.11 6.85 -9.31
N GLN A 211 4.01 6.69 -8.34
CA GLN A 211 4.82 7.81 -7.81
C GLN A 211 5.84 8.32 -8.84
N TYR A 212 6.48 7.42 -9.58
CA TYR A 212 7.39 7.79 -10.68
C TYR A 212 6.68 8.66 -11.71
N HIS A 213 5.51 8.23 -12.19
CA HIS A 213 4.73 9.01 -13.15
C HIS A 213 4.14 10.30 -12.54
N THR A 214 3.76 10.30 -11.26
CA THR A 214 3.36 11.55 -10.58
C THR A 214 4.51 12.57 -10.58
N GLY A 215 5.75 12.12 -10.39
CA GLY A 215 6.94 12.96 -10.52
C GLY A 215 7.11 13.52 -11.94
N GLN A 216 6.92 12.71 -12.98
CA GLN A 216 6.95 13.17 -14.38
C GLN A 216 5.88 14.23 -14.65
N LEU A 217 4.64 13.98 -14.21
CA LEU A 217 3.53 14.93 -14.32
C LEU A 217 3.83 16.26 -13.62
N ALA A 218 4.42 16.21 -12.42
CA ALA A 218 4.81 17.40 -11.68
C ALA A 218 5.89 18.22 -12.41
N LEU A 219 6.80 17.58 -13.15
CA LEU A 219 7.78 18.27 -13.99
C LEU A 219 7.13 18.90 -15.23
N LEU A 220 6.28 18.16 -15.94
CA LEU A 220 5.57 18.67 -17.13
C LEU A 220 4.67 19.85 -16.78
N ARG A 221 3.97 19.79 -15.64
CA ARG A 221 3.13 20.88 -15.13
C ARG A 221 3.89 22.21 -15.02
N LYS A 222 5.18 22.19 -14.67
CA LYS A 222 5.98 23.42 -14.52
C LYS A 222 6.16 24.18 -15.84
N ALA A 223 5.92 23.56 -16.99
CA ALA A 223 5.93 24.26 -18.27
C ALA A 223 4.76 25.23 -18.46
N PHE A 224 3.74 25.16 -17.59
CA PHE A 224 2.52 25.97 -17.66
C PHE A 224 2.28 26.86 -16.42
N ALA A 225 3.26 26.90 -15.51
CA ALA A 225 3.20 27.64 -14.25
C ALA A 225 3.80 29.04 -14.38
#